data_AF-A0A1Y4M6N6-F1
#
_entry.id   AF-A0A1Y4M6N6-F1
#
_cell.length_a   1.000
_cell.length_b   1.000
_cell.length_c   1.000
_cell.angle_alpha   90.00
_cell.angle_beta   90.00
_cell.angle_gamma   90.00
#
_symmetry.space_group_name_H-M   'P 1'
#
loop_
_entity.id
_entity.type
_entity.pdbx_description
1 polymer ?
#
loop_
_entity_poly.entity_id
_entity_poly.type
_entity_poly.pdbx_seq_one_letter_code
_entity_poly.pdbx_strand_id
1 'polypeptide(L)'
;MKGNKRGYQVVIAILAVVAVALAAGNVYFLTRPDEPPDYQVVIGVPKGGDAVDFTQSEILDHDETRTVIFGLIGAQHVAESDLPTEDPDAVMHISVPEDGIIYYHSSIWLEEDGVWLRSGDRLFQYLPNDYGGEEMAQIVQKQLDLGAKSFIE
;
A
#
# COMPACT_ATOMS: atom_id res chain seq x y z
N MET A 1 -3.73 -40.48 47.64
CA MET A 1 -4.05 -39.44 46.64
C MET A 1 -2.98 -38.33 46.51
N LYS A 2 -1.68 -38.66 46.43
CA LYS A 2 -0.59 -37.65 46.32
C LYS A 2 -0.11 -37.39 44.87
N GLY A 3 -0.49 -38.24 43.91
CA GLY A 3 0.00 -38.18 42.52
C GLY A 3 -0.56 -37.04 41.66
N ASN A 4 -1.81 -36.62 41.86
CA ASN A 4 -2.44 -35.61 41.00
C ASN A 4 -1.94 -34.19 41.25
N LYS A 5 -1.62 -33.80 42.49
CA LYS A 5 -1.24 -32.41 42.82
C LYS A 5 0.00 -31.92 42.08
N ARG A 6 0.99 -32.79 41.86
CA ARG A 6 2.22 -32.46 41.10
C ARG A 6 1.93 -32.26 39.61
N GLY A 7 1.10 -33.10 39.01
CA GLY A 7 0.69 -32.96 37.61
C GLY A 7 -0.01 -31.63 37.34
N TYR A 8 -0.97 -31.27 38.19
CA TYR A 8 -1.68 -29.98 38.07
C TYR A 8 -0.75 -28.77 38.26
N GLN A 9 0.21 -28.82 39.19
CA GLN A 9 1.19 -27.74 39.37
C GLN A 9 2.09 -27.55 38.15
N VAL A 10 2.51 -28.64 37.50
CA VAL A 10 3.31 -28.58 36.27
C VAL A 10 2.49 -28.01 35.12
N VAL A 11 1.24 -28.44 34.96
CA VAL A 11 0.34 -27.93 33.91
C VAL A 11 0.06 -26.43 34.10
N ILE A 12 -0.20 -25.98 35.33
CA ILE A 12 -0.42 -24.56 35.64
C ILE A 12 0.85 -23.73 35.35
N ALA A 13 2.03 -24.24 35.69
CA ALA A 13 3.29 -23.55 35.41
C ALA A 13 3.53 -23.40 33.89
N ILE A 14 3.25 -24.45 33.11
CA ILE A 14 3.37 -24.41 31.64
C ILE A 14 2.39 -23.38 31.06
N LEU A 15 1.12 -23.40 31.49
CA LEU A 15 0.11 -22.44 31.02
C LEU A 15 0.49 -20.99 31.36
N ALA A 16 1.05 -20.74 32.54
CA ALA A 16 1.50 -19.41 32.93
C ALA A 16 2.67 -18.93 32.05
N VAL A 17 3.63 -19.80 31.75
CA VAL A 17 4.75 -19.47 30.85
C VAL A 17 4.25 -19.17 29.43
N VAL A 18 3.31 -19.96 28.92
CA VAL A 18 2.70 -19.74 27.60
C VAL A 18 1.94 -18.41 27.57
N ALA A 19 1.17 -18.10 28.60
CA ALA A 19 0.43 -16.83 28.68
C ALA A 19 1.36 -15.62 28.72
N VAL A 20 2.46 -15.68 29.47
CA VAL A 20 3.47 -14.61 29.52
C VAL A 20 4.19 -14.47 28.18
N ALA A 21 4.55 -15.58 27.54
CA ALA A 21 5.19 -15.55 26.21
C ALA A 21 4.26 -14.97 25.14
N LEU A 22 2.97 -15.30 25.16
CA LEU A 22 1.96 -14.72 24.26
C LEU A 22 1.77 -13.23 24.51
N ALA A 23 1.70 -12.81 25.77
CA ALA A 23 1.57 -11.40 26.12
C ALA A 23 2.81 -10.59 25.68
N ALA A 24 4.02 -11.10 25.93
CA ALA A 24 5.27 -10.48 25.50
C ALA A 24 5.39 -10.46 23.97
N GLY A 25 4.99 -11.53 23.29
CA GLY A 25 4.93 -11.61 21.83
C GLY A 25 3.98 -10.57 21.24
N ASN A 26 2.77 -10.43 21.79
CA ASN A 26 1.81 -9.42 21.34
C ASN A 26 2.32 -8.00 21.57
N VAL A 27 2.94 -7.72 22.73
CA VAL A 27 3.56 -6.40 22.97
C VAL A 27 4.66 -6.15 21.95
N TYR A 28 5.56 -7.11 21.73
CA TYR A 28 6.63 -6.98 20.75
C TYR A 28 6.11 -6.73 19.32
N PHE A 29 5.05 -7.43 18.90
CA PHE A 29 4.42 -7.20 17.59
C PHE A 29 3.73 -5.84 17.49
N LEU A 30 3.11 -5.36 18.58
CA LEU A 30 2.41 -4.07 18.62
C LEU A 30 3.36 -2.87 18.80
N THR A 31 4.57 -3.09 19.32
CA THR A 31 5.55 -2.04 19.58
C THR A 31 6.79 -2.16 18.73
N ARG A 32 6.84 -3.08 17.76
CA ARG A 32 7.95 -3.11 16.80
C ARG A 32 7.89 -1.76 16.06
N PRO A 33 8.99 -0.99 16.01
CA PRO A 33 9.02 0.17 15.15
C PRO A 33 8.70 -0.32 13.73
N ASP A 34 7.77 0.37 13.06
CA ASP A 34 7.47 0.09 11.65
C ASP A 34 8.81 0.05 10.91
N GLU A 35 9.21 -1.15 10.51
CA GLU A 35 10.35 -1.27 9.62
C GLU A 35 9.95 -0.54 8.34
N PRO A 36 10.83 0.32 7.80
CA PRO A 36 10.52 1.03 6.58
C PRO A 36 10.11 -0.02 5.53
N PRO A 37 9.02 0.21 4.80
CA PRO A 37 8.53 -0.77 3.85
C PRO A 37 9.64 -1.10 2.84
N ASP A 38 9.71 -2.37 2.43
CA ASP A 38 10.70 -2.85 1.45
C ASP A 38 10.67 -2.05 0.14
N TYR A 39 9.56 -1.34 -0.10
CA TYR A 39 9.32 -0.44 -1.23
C TYR A 39 8.80 0.91 -0.74
N GLN A 40 9.22 1.98 -1.40
CA GLN A 40 8.63 3.30 -1.26
C GLN A 40 7.68 3.56 -2.42
N VAL A 41 6.49 4.04 -2.10
CA VAL A 41 5.50 4.46 -3.08
C VAL A 41 5.29 5.96 -2.94
N VAL A 42 5.37 6.68 -4.05
CA VAL A 42 5.08 8.11 -4.13
C VAL A 42 4.14 8.34 -5.30
N ILE A 43 3.12 9.16 -5.09
CA ILE A 43 2.09 9.47 -6.09
C ILE A 43 2.12 10.97 -6.37
N GLY A 44 2.36 11.33 -7.63
CA GLY A 44 2.52 12.72 -8.08
C GLY A 44 1.47 13.13 -9.10
N VAL A 45 1.45 14.43 -9.39
CA VAL A 45 0.50 15.06 -10.33
C VAL A 45 1.16 15.17 -11.71
N PRO A 46 0.54 14.68 -12.79
CA PRO A 46 1.07 14.87 -14.14
C PRO A 46 1.06 16.34 -14.54
N LYS A 47 2.12 16.79 -15.23
CA LYS A 47 2.29 18.18 -15.71
C LYS A 47 2.29 18.32 -17.24
N GLY A 48 1.83 17.29 -17.93
CA GLY A 48 1.83 17.19 -19.39
C GLY A 48 3.12 16.60 -19.95
N GLY A 49 2.98 15.83 -21.04
CA GLY A 49 4.06 14.95 -21.51
C GLY A 49 4.41 13.90 -20.45
N ASP A 50 5.69 13.55 -20.32
CA ASP A 50 6.18 12.59 -19.33
C ASP A 50 6.58 13.25 -17.98
N ALA A 51 6.25 14.54 -17.80
CA ALA A 51 6.63 15.28 -16.60
C ALA A 51 5.64 15.02 -15.46
N VAL A 52 6.20 14.76 -14.26
CA VAL A 52 5.43 14.49 -13.05
C VAL A 52 5.95 15.37 -11.91
N ASP A 53 5.03 16.01 -11.20
CA ASP A 53 5.31 16.81 -10.02
C ASP A 53 5.09 15.99 -8.74
N PHE A 54 6.17 15.80 -8.00
CA PHE A 54 6.19 15.10 -6.71
C PHE A 54 6.47 16.03 -5.52
N THR A 55 6.51 17.36 -5.75
CA THR A 55 7.04 18.32 -4.76
C THR A 55 6.30 18.29 -3.42
N GLN A 56 5.02 17.95 -3.45
CA GLN A 56 4.13 17.88 -2.29
C GLN A 56 3.65 16.46 -1.98
N SER A 57 4.16 15.48 -2.72
CA SER A 57 3.82 14.08 -2.51
C SER A 57 4.54 13.56 -1.29
N GLU A 58 3.83 12.82 -0.45
CA GLU A 58 4.42 12.12 0.67
C GLU A 58 4.72 10.67 0.26
N ILE A 59 5.71 10.07 0.91
CA ILE A 59 5.91 8.63 0.83
C ILE A 59 4.73 7.98 1.57
N LEU A 60 4.05 7.04 0.91
CA LEU A 60 2.95 6.30 1.52
C LEU A 60 3.42 5.55 2.76
N ASP A 61 2.55 5.46 3.76
CA ASP A 61 2.83 4.64 4.95
C ASP A 61 2.81 3.13 4.62
N HIS A 62 3.10 2.29 5.61
CA HIS A 62 3.19 0.84 5.40
C HIS A 62 1.86 0.22 4.94
N ASP A 63 0.72 0.65 5.50
CA ASP A 63 -0.59 0.08 5.18
C ASP A 63 -1.09 0.58 3.82
N GLU A 64 -0.85 1.86 3.51
CA GLU A 64 -1.13 2.45 2.20
C GLU A 64 -0.28 1.79 1.10
N THR A 65 1.03 1.64 1.35
CA THR A 65 1.96 0.95 0.44
C THR A 65 1.50 -0.47 0.16
N ARG A 66 1.15 -1.21 1.22
CA ARG A 66 0.65 -2.58 1.12
C ARG A 66 -0.63 -2.65 0.29
N THR A 67 -1.57 -1.74 0.54
CA THR A 67 -2.86 -1.68 -0.17
C THR A 67 -2.63 -1.48 -1.66
N VAL A 68 -1.77 -0.52 -2.01
CA VAL A 68 -1.44 -0.22 -3.41
C VAL A 68 -0.73 -1.39 -4.10
N ILE A 69 0.27 -2.01 -3.45
CA ILE A 69 0.97 -3.17 -4.03
C ILE A 69 0.02 -4.35 -4.26
N PHE A 70 -0.84 -4.66 -3.30
CA PHE A 70 -1.82 -5.74 -3.48
C PHE A 70 -2.89 -5.38 -4.51
N GLY A 71 -3.30 -4.11 -4.59
CA GLY A 71 -4.18 -3.61 -5.65
C GLY A 71 -3.57 -3.84 -7.04
N LEU A 72 -2.30 -3.50 -7.22
CA LEU A 72 -1.57 -3.76 -8.48
C LEU A 72 -1.51 -5.25 -8.83
N ILE A 73 -1.30 -6.12 -7.86
CA ILE A 73 -1.27 -7.58 -8.08
C ILE A 73 -2.68 -8.12 -8.41
N GLY A 74 -3.71 -7.55 -7.79
CA GLY A 74 -5.11 -7.93 -7.98
C GLY A 74 -5.77 -7.35 -9.23
N ALA A 75 -5.14 -6.34 -9.85
CA ALA A 75 -5.66 -5.68 -11.02
C ALA A 75 -5.72 -6.63 -12.23
N GLN A 76 -6.82 -6.55 -12.97
CA GLN A 76 -7.06 -7.37 -14.14
C GLN A 76 -6.37 -6.77 -15.35
N HIS A 77 -5.77 -7.60 -16.20
CA HIS A 77 -5.23 -7.12 -17.48
C HIS A 77 -6.39 -6.78 -18.44
N VAL A 78 -6.30 -5.61 -19.07
CA VAL A 78 -7.29 -5.11 -20.04
C VAL A 78 -6.61 -4.75 -21.36
N ALA A 79 -7.39 -4.54 -22.42
CA ALA A 79 -6.84 -4.05 -23.68
C ALA A 79 -6.53 -2.55 -23.57
N GLU A 80 -5.54 -2.08 -24.33
CA GLU A 80 -5.21 -0.64 -24.43
C GLU A 80 -6.41 0.18 -24.88
N SER A 81 -7.26 -0.39 -25.75
CA SER A 81 -8.47 0.27 -26.25
C SER A 81 -9.51 0.56 -25.18
N ASP A 82 -9.41 -0.09 -24.03
CA ASP A 82 -10.36 0.05 -22.93
C ASP A 82 -9.92 1.13 -21.93
N LEU A 83 -8.69 1.64 -22.04
CA LEU A 83 -8.22 2.72 -21.18
C LEU A 83 -8.97 4.03 -21.44
N PRO A 84 -9.18 4.86 -20.40
CA PRO A 84 -9.65 6.21 -20.57
C PRO A 84 -8.77 7.00 -21.56
N THR A 85 -9.41 7.83 -22.38
CA THR A 85 -8.71 8.63 -23.42
C THR A 85 -8.18 9.96 -22.91
N GLU A 86 -8.59 10.37 -21.72
CA GLU A 86 -8.14 11.59 -21.06
C GLU A 86 -6.75 11.43 -20.44
N ASP A 87 -6.15 12.55 -20.05
CA ASP A 87 -4.87 12.51 -19.33
C ASP A 87 -5.07 11.81 -17.97
N PRO A 88 -4.06 11.06 -17.48
CA PRO A 88 -4.17 10.40 -16.18
C PRO A 88 -4.32 11.43 -15.05
N ASP A 89 -5.05 11.06 -14.00
CA ASP A 89 -5.21 11.88 -12.80
C ASP A 89 -3.92 11.92 -11.97
N ALA A 90 -3.19 10.81 -11.95
CA ALA A 90 -2.00 10.66 -11.13
C ALA A 90 -0.92 9.79 -11.80
N VAL A 91 0.30 9.92 -11.31
CA VAL A 91 1.40 9.02 -11.65
C VAL A 91 2.03 8.49 -10.38
N MET A 92 2.17 7.17 -10.31
CA MET A 92 2.77 6.48 -9.18
C MET A 92 4.16 5.97 -9.54
N HIS A 93 5.09 6.20 -8.63
CA HIS A 93 6.43 5.61 -8.64
C HIS A 93 6.59 4.63 -7.47
N ILE A 94 7.15 3.46 -7.77
CA ILE A 94 7.62 2.51 -6.76
C ILE A 94 9.14 2.38 -6.89
N SER A 95 9.84 2.62 -5.78
CA SER A 95 11.29 2.53 -5.68
C SER A 95 11.71 1.68 -4.49
N VAL A 96 12.99 1.31 -4.44
CA VAL A 96 13.61 0.76 -3.23
C VAL A 96 14.27 1.93 -2.48
N PRO A 97 14.08 2.07 -1.15
CA PRO A 97 14.64 3.15 -0.34
C PRO A 97 16.14 3.41 -0.53
N GLU A 98 16.93 2.33 -0.69
CA GLU A 98 18.39 2.38 -0.60
C GLU A 98 19.06 3.01 -1.83
N ASP A 99 18.52 2.78 -3.02
CA ASP A 99 19.17 3.14 -4.28
C ASP A 99 18.52 4.34 -4.98
N GLY A 100 17.31 4.74 -4.58
CA GLY A 100 16.54 5.83 -5.21
C GLY A 100 16.14 5.55 -6.67
N ILE A 101 16.37 4.32 -7.16
CA ILE A 101 16.00 3.87 -8.51
C ILE A 101 14.49 3.63 -8.52
N ILE A 102 13.81 4.23 -9.49
CA ILE A 102 12.40 3.95 -9.77
C ILE A 102 12.33 2.62 -10.52
N TYR A 103 11.76 1.60 -9.89
CA TYR A 103 11.60 0.27 -10.48
C TYR A 103 10.25 0.10 -11.18
N TYR A 104 9.26 0.89 -10.78
CA TYR A 104 7.92 0.84 -11.37
C TYR A 104 7.35 2.24 -11.52
N HIS A 105 6.73 2.47 -12.67
CA HIS A 105 6.02 3.69 -13.02
C HIS A 105 4.65 3.30 -13.54
N SER A 106 3.59 3.92 -13.01
CA SER A 106 2.22 3.70 -13.48
C SER A 106 1.44 5.00 -13.60
N SER A 107 0.82 5.24 -14.74
CA SER A 107 -0.22 6.25 -14.92
C SER A 107 -1.54 5.72 -14.36
N ILE A 108 -2.28 6.55 -13.65
CA ILE A 108 -3.50 6.18 -12.92
C ILE A 108 -4.65 7.08 -13.39
N TRP A 109 -5.81 6.47 -13.67
CA TRP A 109 -7.08 7.17 -13.85
C TRP A 109 -8.06 6.69 -12.77
N LEU A 110 -8.74 7.65 -12.15
CA LEU A 110 -9.73 7.43 -11.11
C LEU A 110 -11.13 7.55 -11.73
N GLU A 111 -11.78 6.41 -11.94
CA GLU A 111 -13.12 6.34 -12.52
C GLU A 111 -14.16 5.94 -11.47
N GLU A 112 -15.43 6.18 -11.77
CA GLU A 112 -16.53 5.84 -10.84
C GLU A 112 -16.60 4.33 -10.52
N ASP A 113 -16.14 3.48 -11.44
CA ASP A 113 -16.21 2.03 -11.34
C ASP A 113 -14.93 1.36 -10.80
N GLY A 114 -13.84 2.10 -10.68
CA GLY A 114 -12.56 1.56 -10.23
C GLY A 114 -11.35 2.39 -10.63
N VAL A 115 -10.18 1.78 -10.52
CA VAL A 115 -8.91 2.40 -10.83
C VAL A 115 -8.32 1.78 -12.09
N TRP A 116 -8.07 2.61 -13.09
CA TRP A 116 -7.42 2.20 -14.32
C TRP A 116 -5.95 2.57 -14.29
N LEU A 117 -5.12 1.69 -14.84
CA LEU A 117 -3.67 1.73 -14.65
C LEU A 117 -2.96 1.43 -15.96
N ARG A 118 -1.93 2.21 -16.26
CA ARG A 118 -0.97 1.92 -17.33
C ARG A 118 0.43 1.91 -16.76
N SER A 119 1.05 0.75 -16.75
CA SER A 119 2.39 0.56 -16.23
C SER A 119 3.39 0.32 -17.36
N GLY A 120 4.30 1.28 -17.57
CA GLY A 120 5.13 1.32 -18.77
C GLY A 120 4.28 1.35 -20.06
N ASP A 121 4.83 0.83 -21.15
CA ASP A 121 4.22 1.00 -22.48
C ASP A 121 3.22 -0.09 -22.86
N ARG A 122 3.05 -1.15 -22.06
CA ARG A 122 2.39 -2.39 -22.51
C ARG A 122 1.49 -3.08 -21.49
N LEU A 123 1.49 -2.62 -20.24
CA LEU A 123 0.70 -3.24 -19.19
C LEU A 123 -0.46 -2.32 -18.82
N PHE A 124 -1.64 -2.67 -19.34
CA PHE A 124 -2.89 -1.97 -19.08
C PHE A 124 -3.72 -2.80 -18.13
N GLN A 125 -4.23 -2.17 -17.07
CA GLN A 125 -4.84 -2.84 -15.95
C GLN A 125 -6.06 -2.08 -15.44
N TYR A 126 -7.01 -2.83 -14.88
CA TYR A 126 -8.20 -2.29 -14.23
C TYR A 126 -8.40 -2.99 -12.88
N LEU A 127 -8.55 -2.20 -11.83
CA LEU A 127 -8.84 -2.64 -10.48
C LEU A 127 -10.26 -2.19 -10.10
N PRO A 128 -11.25 -3.10 -10.13
CA PRO A 128 -12.61 -2.77 -9.73
C PRO A 128 -12.72 -2.35 -8.27
N ASN A 129 -13.69 -1.49 -7.95
CA ASN A 129 -13.91 -1.02 -6.59
C ASN A 129 -14.10 -2.15 -5.56
N ASP A 130 -14.86 -3.19 -5.91
CA ASP A 130 -15.13 -4.34 -5.04
C ASP A 130 -13.93 -5.27 -4.79
N TYR A 131 -12.81 -5.02 -5.49
CA TYR A 131 -11.56 -5.77 -5.37
C TYR A 131 -10.38 -4.91 -4.88
N GLY A 132 -10.65 -3.81 -4.18
CA GLY A 132 -9.61 -2.94 -3.62
C GLY A 132 -9.40 -1.62 -4.39
N GLY A 133 -10.16 -1.41 -5.46
CA GLY A 133 -10.10 -0.18 -6.27
C GLY A 133 -10.53 1.05 -5.47
N GLU A 134 -11.53 0.91 -4.59
CA GLU A 134 -12.04 2.03 -3.80
C GLU A 134 -10.98 2.52 -2.80
N GLU A 135 -10.34 1.60 -2.07
CA GLU A 135 -9.26 1.95 -1.14
C GLU A 135 -8.05 2.55 -1.86
N MET A 136 -7.69 2.00 -3.03
CA MET A 136 -6.61 2.55 -3.84
C MET A 136 -6.94 3.97 -4.33
N ALA A 137 -8.16 4.21 -4.81
CA ALA A 137 -8.63 5.52 -5.24
C ALA A 137 -8.58 6.54 -4.08
N GLN A 138 -8.99 6.15 -2.87
CA GLN A 138 -8.92 7.01 -1.69
C GLN A 138 -7.48 7.41 -1.34
N ILE A 139 -6.53 6.48 -1.44
CA ILE A 139 -5.09 6.76 -1.20
C ILE A 139 -4.55 7.72 -2.28
N VAL A 140 -4.86 7.47 -3.55
CA VAL A 140 -4.43 8.33 -4.66
C VAL A 140 -5.02 9.74 -4.48
N GLN A 141 -6.32 9.84 -4.20
CA GLN A 141 -6.99 11.13 -3.99
C GLN A 141 -6.39 11.91 -2.82
N LYS A 142 -6.07 11.24 -1.71
CA LYS A 142 -5.38 11.85 -0.56
C LYS A 142 -4.06 12.51 -1.01
N GLN A 143 -3.26 11.85 -1.84
CA GLN A 143 -2.00 12.40 -2.34
C GLN A 143 -2.21 13.56 -3.32
N LEU A 144 -3.22 13.48 -4.18
CA LEU A 144 -3.59 14.58 -5.09
C LEU A 144 -4.07 15.82 -4.32
N ASP A 145 -4.84 15.64 -3.24
CA ASP A 145 -5.32 16.73 -2.39
C ASP A 145 -4.17 17.45 -1.65
N LEU A 146 -3.11 16.73 -1.31
CA LEU A 146 -1.87 17.33 -0.78
C LEU A 146 -1.19 18.18 -1.86
N GLY A 147 -1.09 17.67 -3.08
CA GLY A 147 -0.57 18.41 -4.24
C GLY A 147 -1.38 19.66 -4.59
N ALA A 148 -2.71 19.58 -4.62
CA ALA A 148 -3.60 20.66 -5.00
C ALA A 148 -3.56 21.87 -4.05
N LYS A 149 -3.36 21.63 -2.74
CA LYS A 149 -3.24 22.71 -1.74
C LYS A 149 -2.08 23.68 -2.01
N SER A 150 -1.06 23.26 -2.75
CA SER A 150 0.12 24.10 -3.06
C SER A 150 -0.08 25.15 -4.15
N PHE A 151 -1.22 25.13 -4.87
CA PHE A 151 -1.53 26.14 -5.89
C PHE A 151 -2.36 27.32 -5.36
N ILE A 152 -2.76 27.26 -4.08
CA ILE A 152 -3.68 28.23 -3.45
C ILE A 152 -2.98 29.12 -2.40
N GLU A 153 -1.70 28.88 -2.09
CA GLU A 153 -0.84 29.74 -1.26
C GLU A 153 0.16 30.56 -2.09
#